data_AF-A0A8F4RTK1-F1
#
_entry.id   AF-A0A8F4RTK1-F1
#
_cell.length_a   1.000
_cell.length_b   1.000
_cell.length_c   1.000
_cell.angle_alpha   90.00
_cell.angle_beta   90.00
_cell.angle_gamma   90.00
#
_symmetry.space_group_name_H-M   'P 1'
#
loop_
_entity.id
_entity.type
_entity.pdbx_description
1 polymer ?
#
loop_
_entity_poly.entity_id
_entity_poly.type
_entity_poly.pdbx_seq_one_letter_code
_entity_poly.pdbx_strand_id
1 'polypeptide(L)'
;ECTHEKDLEFVCSNRDFLKDNKVLQDVSTLNDEYIVSYGNDNNFAECYIFFNNENSILIKPEKYGNTTAGCYGGTFVKIDENRTLF
;
A
#
# COMPACT_ATOMS: atom_id res chain seq x y z
N GLU A 1 0.73 -10.86 9.29
CA GLU A 1 -0.15 -10.45 10.41
C GLU A 1 0.12 -11.36 11.61
N CYS A 2 -0.15 -10.91 12.84
CA CYS A 2 0.16 -11.69 14.05
C CYS A 2 -1.07 -11.79 14.95
N THR A 3 -1.17 -12.89 15.68
CA THR A 3 -2.21 -13.15 16.69
C THR A 3 -1.56 -13.36 18.04
N HIS A 4 -2.21 -12.89 19.10
CA HIS A 4 -1.76 -13.07 20.48
C HIS A 4 -2.09 -14.50 20.93
N GLU A 5 -1.07 -15.28 21.33
CA GLU A 5 -1.28 -16.62 21.88
C GLU A 5 -1.15 -16.64 23.41
N LYS A 6 -0.18 -15.90 23.96
CA LYS A 6 0.06 -15.75 25.40
C LYS A 6 0.54 -14.35 25.70
N ASP A 7 0.58 -13.97 26.98
CA ASP A 7 0.93 -12.63 27.47
C ASP A 7 2.07 -11.94 26.71
N LEU A 8 3.14 -12.68 26.37
CA LEU A 8 4.31 -12.18 25.63
C LEU A 8 4.65 -13.02 24.39
N GLU A 9 3.68 -13.77 23.83
CA GLU A 9 3.89 -14.66 22.68
C GLU A 9 2.88 -14.35 21.56
N PHE A 10 3.43 -14.18 20.36
CA PHE A 10 2.65 -13.91 19.15
C PHE A 10 3.00 -14.93 18.07
N VAL A 11 1.97 -15.43 17.39
CA VAL A 11 2.14 -16.28 16.19
C VAL A 11 1.78 -15.46 14.96
N CYS A 12 2.71 -15.42 14.02
CA CYS A 12 2.58 -14.62 12.81
C CYS A 12 2.49 -15.50 11.56
N SER A 13 1.65 -15.10 10.63
CA SER A 13 1.51 -15.69 9.31
C SER A 13 1.76 -14.65 8.23
N ASN A 14 2.26 -15.13 7.08
CA ASN A 14 2.34 -14.30 5.88
C ASN A 14 0.92 -13.95 5.44
N ARG A 15 0.72 -12.67 5.11
CA ARG A 15 -0.51 -12.19 4.47
C ARG A 15 -0.20 -11.96 2.99
N ASP A 16 -0.97 -12.60 2.12
CA ASP A 16 -0.78 -12.45 0.69
C ASP A 16 -1.45 -11.17 0.19
N PHE A 17 -0.65 -10.33 -0.46
CA PHE A 17 -1.07 -9.11 -1.13
C PHE A 17 -0.59 -9.08 -2.59
N LEU A 18 -0.03 -10.17 -3.12
CA LEU A 18 0.48 -10.20 -4.48
C LEU A 18 -0.64 -9.98 -5.49
N LYS A 19 -0.33 -9.21 -6.53
CA LYS A 19 -1.22 -8.94 -7.66
C LYS A 19 -0.42 -9.07 -8.94
N ASP A 20 -1.03 -9.67 -9.95
CA ASP A 20 -0.42 -9.80 -11.27
C ASP A 20 -0.03 -8.43 -11.84
N ASN A 21 1.19 -8.35 -12.40
CA ASN A 21 1.73 -7.14 -13.03
C ASN A 21 1.75 -5.90 -12.13
N LYS A 22 1.89 -6.09 -10.81
CA LYS A 22 2.06 -5.02 -9.83
C LYS A 22 3.07 -5.44 -8.78
N VAL A 23 3.84 -4.48 -8.28
CA VAL A 23 4.81 -4.71 -7.20
C VAL A 23 4.26 -4.15 -5.90
N LEU A 24 4.18 -4.96 -4.86
CA LEU A 24 3.74 -4.52 -3.53
C LEU A 24 4.70 -3.44 -3.01
N GLN A 25 4.15 -2.32 -2.51
CA GLN A 25 4.94 -1.19 -2.03
C GLN A 25 4.79 -0.98 -0.52
N ASP A 26 3.59 -0.70 -0.03
CA ASP A 26 3.33 -0.46 1.39
C ASP A 26 1.94 -0.97 1.81
N VAL A 27 1.78 -1.28 3.10
CA VAL A 27 0.56 -1.83 3.69
C VAL A 27 0.19 -1.05 4.95
N SER A 28 -1.05 -0.56 5.01
CA SER A 28 -1.61 0.07 6.20
C SER A 28 -3.05 -0.41 6.44
N THR A 29 -3.70 0.14 7.46
CA THR A 29 -5.12 -0.11 7.76
C THR A 29 -5.91 1.19 7.86
N LEU A 30 -7.10 1.19 7.28
CA LEU A 30 -8.06 2.29 7.34
C LEU A 30 -9.45 1.68 7.53
N ASN A 31 -10.15 2.09 8.58
CA ASN A 31 -11.49 1.62 8.95
C ASN A 31 -11.56 0.08 9.05
N ASP A 32 -10.63 -0.50 9.84
CA ASP A 32 -10.47 -1.94 10.06
C ASP A 32 -10.17 -2.80 8.80
N GLU A 33 -9.99 -2.18 7.64
CA GLU A 33 -9.65 -2.83 6.38
C GLU A 33 -8.23 -2.48 5.93
N TYR A 34 -7.63 -3.33 5.10
CA TYR A 34 -6.31 -3.06 4.53
C TYR A 34 -6.40 -2.01 3.43
N ILE A 35 -5.47 -1.05 3.46
CA ILE A 35 -5.15 -0.16 2.35
C ILE A 35 -3.72 -0.47 1.89
N VAL A 36 -3.55 -0.74 0.60
CA VAL A 36 -2.29 -1.29 0.07
C VAL A 36 -1.87 -0.51 -1.17
N SER A 37 -0.61 -0.07 -1.20
CA SER A 37 -0.03 0.59 -2.36
C SER A 37 0.82 -0.38 -3.19
N TYR A 38 0.82 -0.15 -4.49
CA TYR A 38 1.56 -0.94 -5.47
C TYR A 38 2.21 -0.04 -6.51
N GLY A 39 3.41 -0.40 -6.97
CA GLY A 39 3.96 0.12 -8.22
C GLY A 39 3.43 -0.65 -9.43
N ASN A 40 3.37 0.01 -10.59
CA ASN A 40 3.14 -0.63 -11.88
C ASN A 40 4.25 -1.64 -12.24
N ASP A 41 5.49 -1.33 -11.86
CA ASP A 41 6.68 -2.16 -11.99
C ASP A 41 7.73 -1.70 -10.96
N ASN A 42 8.93 -2.27 -11.02
CA ASN A 42 10.03 -1.92 -10.09
C ASN A 42 10.59 -0.48 -10.28
N ASN A 43 10.16 0.27 -11.31
CA ASN A 43 10.53 1.67 -11.50
C ASN A 43 9.51 2.65 -10.89
N PHE A 44 8.31 2.16 -10.52
CA PHE A 44 7.27 2.94 -9.84
C PHE A 44 6.92 4.24 -10.59
N ALA A 45 6.74 4.14 -11.90
CA ALA A 45 6.29 5.27 -12.72
C ALA A 45 4.82 5.65 -12.42
N GLU A 46 4.01 4.66 -12.08
CA GLU A 46 2.62 4.81 -11.66
C GLU A 46 2.39 3.96 -10.40
N CYS A 47 1.66 4.49 -9.43
CA CYS A 47 1.28 3.76 -8.23
C CYS A 47 -0.23 3.58 -8.13
N TYR A 48 -0.64 2.47 -7.55
CA TYR A 48 -2.04 2.10 -7.34
C TYR A 48 -2.26 1.94 -5.84
N ILE A 49 -3.29 2.57 -5.29
CA ILE A 49 -3.71 2.31 -3.91
C ILE A 49 -5.03 1.57 -3.97
N PHE A 50 -5.09 0.41 -3.32
CA PHE A 50 -6.29 -0.41 -3.18
C PHE A 50 -6.87 -0.28 -1.79
N PHE A 51 -8.19 -0.08 -1.71
CA PHE A 51 -8.98 -0.11 -0.48
C PHE A 51 -9.71 -1.46 -0.42
N ASN A 52 -9.39 -2.27 0.59
CA ASN A 52 -9.93 -3.62 0.78
C ASN A 52 -9.88 -4.51 -0.47
N ASN A 53 -8.85 -4.36 -1.30
CA ASN A 53 -8.67 -5.13 -2.55
C ASN A 53 -9.78 -4.94 -3.63
N GLU A 54 -10.79 -4.11 -3.39
CA GLU A 54 -11.94 -3.90 -4.28
C GLU A 54 -11.82 -2.59 -5.07
N ASN A 55 -11.72 -1.48 -4.36
CA ASN A 55 -11.64 -0.15 -4.96
C ASN A 55 -10.19 0.26 -5.15
N SER A 56 -9.90 1.00 -6.21
CA SER A 56 -8.52 1.49 -6.45
C SER A 56 -8.49 2.93 -6.93
N ILE A 57 -7.40 3.61 -6.57
CA ILE A 57 -7.04 4.93 -7.07
C ILE A 57 -5.65 4.88 -7.72
N LEU A 58 -5.45 5.70 -8.75
CA LEU A 58 -4.20 5.82 -9.50
C LEU A 58 -3.45 7.09 -9.09
N ILE A 59 -2.17 6.94 -8.79
CA ILE A 59 -1.22 8.03 -8.59
C ILE A 59 -0.28 8.03 -9.79
N LYS A 60 -0.38 9.10 -10.58
CA LYS A 60 0.47 9.34 -11.74
C LYS A 60 1.25 10.65 -11.53
N PRO A 61 2.47 10.58 -10.97
CA PRO A 61 3.29 11.75 -10.73
C PRO A 61 3.89 12.25 -12.05
N GLU A 62 3.10 13.00 -12.81
CA GLU A 62 3.54 13.65 -14.05
C GLU A 62 3.57 15.17 -13.86
N LYS A 63 4.69 15.81 -14.25
CA LYS A 63 4.81 17.27 -14.19
C LYS A 63 5.04 17.82 -15.59
N TYR A 64 4.01 18.45 -16.16
CA TYR A 64 4.08 19.15 -17.47
C TYR A 64 4.65 18.29 -18.61
N GLY A 65 4.25 17.02 -18.73
CA GLY A 65 4.77 16.12 -19.77
C GLY A 65 6.15 15.53 -19.47
N ASN A 66 6.77 15.88 -18.34
CA ASN A 66 8.01 15.26 -17.88
C ASN A 66 7.71 13.98 -17.08
N THR A 67 8.18 12.85 -17.60
CA THR A 67 7.97 11.50 -17.07
C THR A 67 9.10 11.02 -16.14
N THR A 68 10.06 11.88 -15.79
CA THR A 68 11.18 11.48 -14.92
C THR A 68 10.80 11.35 -13.44
N ALA A 69 9.58 11.74 -13.05
CA ALA A 69 9.09 11.58 -11.68
C ALA A 69 8.39 10.22 -11.53
N GLY A 70 8.53 9.63 -10.34
CA GLY A 70 7.90 8.38 -9.96
C GLY A 70 7.42 8.46 -8.51
N CYS A 71 6.76 7.41 -8.07
CA CYS A 71 6.22 7.25 -6.71
C CYS A 71 7.04 6.24 -5.89
N TYR A 72 8.31 6.02 -6.27
CA TYR A 72 9.24 5.19 -5.50
C TYR A 72 9.37 5.72 -4.07
N GLY A 73 9.26 4.83 -3.07
CA GLY A 73 9.30 5.20 -1.66
C GLY A 73 8.04 5.86 -1.11
N GLY A 74 6.92 5.87 -1.85
CA GLY A 74 5.63 6.27 -1.33
C GLY A 74 5.21 5.36 -0.16
N THR A 75 4.81 5.97 0.95
CA THR A 75 4.46 5.27 2.20
C THR A 75 3.22 5.89 2.83
N PHE A 76 2.41 5.06 3.47
CA PHE A 76 1.26 5.52 4.23
C PHE A 76 1.69 6.14 5.55
N VAL A 77 1.14 7.31 5.86
CA VAL A 77 1.23 7.93 7.18
C VAL A 77 -0.18 8.07 7.74
N LYS A 78 -0.57 7.10 8.57
CA LYS A 78 -1.89 7.05 9.20
C LYS A 78 -2.07 8.23 10.16
N ILE A 79 -3.15 8.99 9.98
CA ILE A 79 -3.54 10.08 10.89
C ILE A 79 -4.50 9.53 11.95
N ASP A 80 -5.53 8.81 11.51
CA ASP A 80 -6.49 8.08 12.35
C ASP A 80 -7.13 6.93 11.56
N GLU A 81 -8.17 6.31 12.09
CA GLU A 81 -8.86 5.18 11.45
C GLU A 81 -9.58 5.55 10.15
N ASN A 82 -9.80 6.82 9.84
CA ASN A 82 -10.52 7.25 8.64
C ASN A 82 -9.67 8.14 7.72
N ARG A 83 -8.47 8.55 8.14
CA ARG A 83 -7.60 9.46 7.40
C ARG A 83 -6.16 8.93 7.36
N THR A 84 -5.59 8.92 6.16
CA THR A 84 -4.19 8.60 5.92
C THR A 84 -3.61 9.57 4.89
N LEU A 85 -2.30 9.80 4.97
CA LEU A 85 -1.52 10.44 3.92
C LEU A 85 -0.77 9.36 3.14
N PHE A 86 -0.49 9.65 1.88
CA PHE A 86 0.36 8.85 1.02
C PHE A 86 1.27 9.78 0.21
#